data_AF-A0A3D0NU55-F1
#
_entry.id   AF-A0A3D0NU55-F1
#
_cell.length_a   1.000
_cell.length_b   1.000
_cell.length_c   1.000
_cell.angle_alpha   90.00
_cell.angle_beta   90.00
_cell.angle_gamma   90.00
#
_symmetry.space_group_name_H-M   'P 1'
#
loop_
_entity.id
_entity.type
_entity.pdbx_description
1 polymer ?
#
loop_
_entity_poly.entity_id
_entity_poly.type
_entity_poly.pdbx_seq_one_letter_code
_entity_poly.pdbx_strand_id
1 'polypeptide(L)' 'MQTKILAALREANDYLSGEALSEQFGITRSAVWKHITKLKSEGYVIDSIRNRGYKLLSAPDILDADTISKALA' A
#
# COMPACT_ATOMS: atom_id res chain seq x y z
N MET A 1 -8.87 7.17 2.66
CA MET A 1 -8.26 6.05 3.40
C MET A 1 -7.35 5.19 2.54
N GLN A 2 -7.79 4.72 1.36
CA GLN A 2 -6.92 3.97 0.43
C GLN A 2 -5.61 4.68 0.09
N THR A 3 -5.66 5.98 -0.23
CA THR A 3 -4.48 6.80 -0.52
C THR A 3 -3.47 6.81 0.62
N LYS A 4 -3.93 6.73 1.89
CA LYS A 4 -3.03 6.69 3.06
C LYS A 4 -2.33 5.33 3.20
N ILE A 5 -3.06 4.23 2.95
CA ILE A 5 -2.47 2.88 2.96
C ILE A 5 -1.48 2.73 1.82
N LEU A 6 -1.83 3.22 0.62
CA LEU A 6 -0.94 3.24 -0.53
C LEU A 6 0.33 4.05 -0.23
N ALA A 7 0.19 5.27 0.31
CA ALA A 7 1.33 6.09 0.72
C ALA A 7 2.23 5.35 1.72
N ALA A 8 1.67 4.74 2.76
CA ALA A 8 2.46 3.96 3.72
C ALA A 8 3.20 2.78 3.07
N LEU A 9 2.55 2.04 2.16
CA LEU A 9 3.21 0.95 1.43
C LEU A 9 4.30 1.43 0.48
N ARG A 10 4.17 2.66 -0.03
CA ARG A 10 5.13 3.29 -0.92
C ARG A 10 6.33 3.86 -0.18
N GLU A 11 6.11 4.40 1.01
CA GLU A 11 7.16 4.88 1.91
C GLU A 11 7.89 3.73 2.61
N ALA A 12 7.22 2.60 2.82
CA ALA A 12 7.83 1.40 3.36
C ALA A 12 8.79 0.78 2.34
N ASN A 13 10.05 0.63 2.76
CA ASN A 13 11.07 -0.06 1.97
C ASN A 13 10.89 -1.60 2.01
N ASP A 14 10.10 -2.10 2.97
CA ASP A 14 9.83 -3.51 3.18
C ASP A 14 8.35 -3.80 3.48
N TYR A 15 8.03 -5.05 3.87
CA TYR A 15 6.65 -5.49 4.07
C TYR A 15 6.02 -4.83 5.30
N LEU A 16 4.79 -4.34 5.13
CA LEU A 16 3.96 -3.87 6.23
C LEU A 16 2.94 -4.93 6.63
N SER A 17 3.02 -5.39 7.87
CA SER A 17 2.04 -6.31 8.45
C SER A 17 0.64 -5.69 8.44
N GLY A 18 -0.38 -6.51 8.18
CA GLY A 18 -1.77 -6.08 8.26
C GLY A 18 -2.17 -5.57 9.65
N GLU A 19 -1.50 -6.06 10.70
CA GLU A 19 -1.63 -5.54 12.07
C GLU A 19 -1.09 -4.11 12.20
N ALA A 20 0.15 -3.87 11.77
CA ALA A 20 0.77 -2.54 11.79
C ALA A 20 -0.08 -1.51 11.04
N LEU A 21 -0.58 -1.87 9.85
CA LEU A 21 -1.52 -1.01 9.09
C LEU A 21 -2.84 -0.78 9.84
N SER A 22 -3.36 -1.82 10.52
CA SER A 22 -4.60 -1.73 11.29
C SER A 22 -4.45 -0.77 12.49
N GLU A 23 -3.34 -0.86 13.22
CA GLU A 23 -3.02 -0.01 14.38
C GLU A 23 -2.72 1.42 13.94
N GLN A 24 -1.86 1.58 12.92
CA GLN A 24 -1.47 2.90 12.40
C GLN A 24 -2.66 3.71 11.90
N PHE A 25 -3.64 3.07 11.26
CA PHE A 25 -4.80 3.75 10.70
C PHE A 25 -6.07 3.62 11.56
N GLY A 26 -6.02 2.90 12.68
CA GLY A 26 -7.17 2.68 13.56
C GLY A 26 -8.33 1.94 12.89
N ILE A 27 -8.04 1.03 11.96
CA ILE A 27 -9.05 0.26 11.20
C ILE A 27 -8.86 -1.23 11.43
N THR A 28 -9.84 -2.06 11.06
CA THR A 28 -9.70 -3.51 11.18
C THR A 28 -8.78 -4.09 10.12
N ARG A 29 -8.13 -5.23 10.41
CA ARG A 29 -7.33 -5.98 9.43
C ARG A 29 -8.14 -6.35 8.17
N SER A 30 -9.43 -6.63 8.31
CA SER A 30 -10.34 -6.87 7.18
C SER A 30 -10.58 -5.63 6.33
N ALA A 31 -10.62 -4.43 6.93
CA ALA A 31 -10.70 -3.18 6.19
C ALA A 31 -9.40 -2.87 5.43
N VAL A 32 -8.24 -3.15 6.03
CA VAL A 32 -6.94 -3.11 5.33
C VAL A 32 -7.00 -4.01 4.10
N TRP A 33 -7.40 -5.27 4.26
CA TRP A 33 -7.51 -6.22 3.14
C TRP A 33 -8.44 -5.72 2.02
N LYS A 34 -9.62 -5.17 2.37
CA LYS A 34 -10.52 -4.56 1.37
C LYS A 34 -9.85 -3.43 0.59
N HIS A 35 -9.10 -2.57 1.27
CA HIS A 35 -8.37 -1.48 0.63
C HIS A 35 -7.23 -1.99 -0.26
N ILE A 36 -6.46 -2.99 0.19
CA ILE A 36 -5.42 -3.63 -0.61
C ILE A 36 -6.00 -4.27 -1.86
N THR A 37 -7.07 -5.05 -1.73
CA THR A 37 -7.74 -5.70 -2.87
C THR A 37 -8.25 -4.68 -3.88
N LYS A 38 -8.79 -3.54 -3.40
CA LYS A 38 -9.22 -2.45 -4.29
C LYS A 38 -8.04 -1.82 -5.04
N LEU A 39 -6.93 -1.54 -4.35
CA LEU A 39 -5.70 -1.07 -5.01
C LEU A 39 -5.20 -2.07 -6.06
N LYS A 40 -5.23 -3.39 -5.77
CA LYS A 40 -4.90 -4.41 -6.78
C LYS A 40 -5.81 -4.34 -8.00
N SER A 41 -7.11 -4.13 -7.79
CA SER A 41 -8.09 -3.96 -8.86
C SER A 41 -7.91 -2.66 -9.66
N GLU A 42 -7.30 -1.64 -9.07
CA GLU A 42 -6.98 -0.36 -9.72
C GLU A 42 -5.66 -0.41 -10.52
N GLY A 43 -4.97 -1.56 -10.50
CA GLY A 43 -3.74 -1.79 -11.28
C GLY A 43 -2.45 -1.75 -10.46
N TYR A 44 -2.53 -1.57 -9.13
CA TYR A 44 -1.36 -1.62 -8.26
C TYR A 44 -0.89 -3.06 -8.03
N VAL A 45 0.40 -3.32 -8.24
CA VAL A 45 1.01 -4.62 -7.98
C VAL A 45 1.44 -4.66 -6.52
N ILE A 46 0.60 -5.24 -5.67
CA ILE A 46 0.87 -5.39 -4.22
C ILE A 46 1.10 -6.87 -3.91
N ASP A 47 2.29 -7.18 -3.42
CA ASP A 47 2.64 -8.50 -2.90
C ASP A 47 1.99 -8.74 -1.54
N SER A 48 1.60 -9.98 -1.25
CA SER A 48 0.91 -10.32 0.00
C SER A 48 1.40 -11.66 0.50
N ILE A 49 2.22 -11.65 1.55
CA ILE A 49 2.82 -12.84 2.13
C ILE A 49 2.20 -13.12 3.50
N ARG A 50 1.72 -14.36 3.68
CA ARG A 50 1.18 -14.83 4.97
C ARG A 50 2.25 -14.70 6.06
N ASN A 51 1.87 -14.16 7.22
CA ASN A 51 2.76 -13.84 8.36
C ASN A 51 3.86 -12.80 8.08
N ARG A 52 3.82 -12.08 6.96
CA ARG A 52 4.78 -11.01 6.66
C ARG A 52 4.09 -9.68 6.32
N GLY A 53 2.95 -9.72 5.62
CA GLY A 53 2.14 -8.55 5.32
C GLY A 53 2.10 -8.20 3.84
N TYR A 54 2.09 -6.90 3.55
CA TYR A 54 1.84 -6.32 2.23
C TYR A 54 3.02 -5.46 1.79
N LYS A 55 3.38 -5.53 0.51
CA LYS A 55 4.44 -4.68 -0.07
C LYS A 55 4.02 -4.18 -1.45
N LEU A 56 4.18 -2.90 -1.71
CA LEU A 56 3.98 -2.36 -3.05
C LEU A 56 5.18 -2.75 -3.92
N LEU A 57 4.95 -3.53 -4.98
CA LEU A 57 5.97 -3.93 -5.95
C LEU A 57 6.04 -2.93 -7.11
N SER A 58 4.89 -2.51 -7.61
CA SER A 58 4.80 -1.54 -8.70
C SER A 58 3.47 -0.79 -8.62
N ALA A 59 3.51 0.50 -8.95
CA ALA A 59 2.31 1.25 -9.28
C ALA A 59 1.98 1.03 -10.77
N PRO A 60 0.71 1.16 -11.18
CA PRO A 60 0.37 1.24 -12.60
C PRO A 60 1.01 2.52 -13.18
N ASP A 61 1.23 2.56 -14.49
CA ASP A 61 1.76 3.73 -15.24
C ASP A 61 0.80 4.93 -15.24
N ILE A 62 -0.19 4.92 -14.36
CA ILE A 62 -0.98 6.07 -14.00
C ILE A 62 -0.03 6.95 -13.22
N LEU A 63 0.43 8.03 -13.84
CA LEU A 63 1.21 9.11 -13.21
C LEU A 63 0.44 9.66 -11.99
N ASP A 64 0.50 8.95 -10.86
CA ASP A 64 0.19 9.51 -9.56
C ASP A 64 1.16 10.67 -9.39
N ALA A 65 0.64 11.90 -9.39
CA ALA A 65 1.41 13.15 -9.32
C ALA A 65 2.43 13.17 -8.16
N ASP A 66 2.21 12.34 -7.15
CA ASP A 66 3.07 12.10 -6.00
C ASP A 66 4.43 11.42 -6.36
N THR A 67 4.46 10.63 -7.44
CA THR A 67 5.66 9.90 -7.90
C THR A 67 6.75 10.83 -8.42
N ILE A 68 6.34 11.89 -9.10
CA ILE A 68 7.26 12.80 -9.81
C ILE A 68 8.15 13.57 -8.81
N SER A 69 7.67 13.79 -7.59
CA SER A 69 8.42 14.52 -6.57
C SER A 69 9.62 13.74 -6.01
N LYS A 70 9.53 12.41 -5.88
CA LYS A 70 10.61 11.59 -5.27
C LYS A 70 11.75 11.21 -6.21
N ALA A 71 11.56 11.30 -7.53
CA ALA A 71 12.58 10.92 -8.51
C ALA A 71 13.56 12.05 -8.87
N LEU A 72 13.38 13.25 -8.33
CA LEU A 72 14.17 14.45 -8.66
C LEU A 72 14.96 15.04 -7.47
N ALA A 73 15.23 14.23 -6.43
CA ALA A 73 16.10 14.63 -5.32
C ALA A 73 17.51 14.04 -5.46
#